data_AF-A0A934SAP2-F1
#
_entry.id   AF-A0A934SAP2-F1
#
_cell.length_a   1.000
_cell.length_b   1.000
_cell.length_c   1.000
_cell.angle_alpha   90.00
_cell.angle_beta   90.00
_cell.angle_gamma   90.00
#
_symmetry.space_group_name_H-M   'P 1'
#
loop_
_entity.id
_entity.type
_entity.pdbx_description
1 polymer ?
#
loop_
_entity_poly.entity_id
_entity_poly.type
_entity_poly.pdbx_seq_one_letter_code
_entity_poly.pdbx_strand_id
1 'polypeptide(L)'
;MSEPNPYAPPETIDSIPVRPNGIKAIVTAWEKLRLVYNGLLLIPGIVVFVLFSRTSLPIHVLTMLSILFGIGANLAFFLGPLAELYLSAFFFQETPSRSARRLLFSAGLIVSLGIILLAALVAIGVNL
;
A
#
# COMPACT_ATOMS: atom_id res chain seq x y z
N MET A 1 16.70 -61.59 5.42
CA MET A 1 16.32 -60.28 6.00
C MET A 1 17.62 -59.59 6.37
N SER A 2 17.97 -58.50 5.69
CA SER A 2 19.18 -57.72 5.98
C SER A 2 18.99 -56.94 7.28
N GLU A 3 19.94 -57.01 8.20
CA GLU A 3 19.91 -56.23 9.44
C GLU A 3 19.92 -54.71 9.13
N PRO A 4 19.13 -53.90 9.87
CA PRO A 4 19.12 -52.45 9.69
C PRO A 4 20.49 -51.84 10.01
N ASN A 5 21.04 -51.03 9.09
CA ASN A 5 22.33 -50.37 9.28
C ASN A 5 22.25 -49.34 10.44
N PRO A 6 23.00 -49.52 11.54
CA PRO A 6 22.99 -48.61 12.69
C PRO A 6 23.56 -47.21 12.39
N TYR A 7 24.29 -47.07 11.29
CA TYR A 7 24.90 -45.82 10.84
C TYR A 7 24.11 -45.16 9.71
N ALA A 8 22.88 -45.60 9.44
CA ALA A 8 22.01 -44.86 8.55
C ALA A 8 21.83 -43.44 9.12
N PRO A 9 22.06 -42.38 8.32
CA PRO A 9 21.69 -41.04 8.73
C PRO A 9 20.21 -41.08 9.13
N PRO A 10 19.81 -40.36 10.21
CA PRO A 10 18.38 -40.24 10.51
C PRO A 10 17.68 -39.83 9.22
N GLU A 11 16.60 -40.52 8.86
CA GLU A 11 15.78 -40.13 7.72
C GLU A 11 15.58 -38.63 7.84
N THR A 12 16.13 -37.90 6.87
CA THR A 12 16.02 -36.46 6.82
C THR A 12 14.54 -36.19 6.78
N ILE A 13 13.95 -35.79 7.91
CA ILE A 13 12.59 -35.27 7.97
C ILE A 13 12.56 -34.23 6.87
N ASP A 14 11.79 -34.53 5.81
CA ASP A 14 11.69 -33.71 4.62
C ASP A 14 11.68 -32.26 5.07
N SER A 15 12.75 -31.54 4.73
CA SER A 15 12.98 -30.18 5.18
C SER A 15 11.68 -29.42 4.98
N ILE A 16 11.12 -28.88 6.06
CA ILE A 16 9.92 -28.02 6.03
C ILE A 16 10.08 -27.12 4.81
N PRO A 17 9.16 -27.14 3.83
CA PRO A 17 9.33 -26.39 2.60
C PRO A 17 9.41 -24.92 2.97
N VAL A 18 10.62 -24.39 3.09
CA VAL A 18 10.90 -22.98 3.30
C VAL A 18 10.43 -22.32 2.02
N ARG A 19 9.19 -21.83 1.99
CA ARG A 19 8.63 -21.12 0.84
C ARG A 19 9.28 -19.74 0.78
N PRO A 20 10.31 -19.51 -0.05
CA PRO A 20 11.07 -18.25 -0.03
C PRO A 20 10.29 -17.10 -0.69
N ASN A 21 9.06 -17.35 -1.14
CA ASN A 21 8.36 -16.53 -2.11
C ASN A 21 7.15 -15.77 -1.54
N GLY A 22 6.76 -16.01 -0.29
CA GLY A 22 5.59 -15.36 0.33
C GLY A 22 5.76 -13.85 0.47
N ILE A 23 6.86 -13.41 1.05
CA ILE A 23 7.16 -11.98 1.27
C ILE A 23 7.31 -11.24 -0.07
N LYS A 24 8.07 -11.82 -1.00
CA LYS A 24 8.27 -11.23 -2.34
C LYS A 24 6.92 -11.05 -3.06
N ALA A 25 6.04 -12.05 -3.01
CA ALA A 25 4.72 -11.96 -3.62
C ALA A 25 3.84 -10.86 -2.98
N ILE A 26 3.93 -10.66 -1.66
CA ILE A 26 3.23 -9.56 -0.96
C ILE A 26 3.78 -8.21 -1.44
N VAL A 27 5.10 -8.02 -1.38
CA VAL A 27 5.75 -6.75 -1.77
C VAL A 27 5.45 -6.40 -3.22
N THR A 28 5.62 -7.33 -4.17
CA THR A 28 5.38 -7.06 -5.60
C THR A 28 3.90 -6.77 -5.89
N ALA A 29 2.97 -7.43 -5.18
CA ALA A 29 1.54 -7.14 -5.32
C ALA A 29 1.19 -5.73 -4.85
N TRP A 30 1.76 -5.28 -3.71
CA TRP A 30 1.56 -3.94 -3.18
C TRP A 30 2.24 -2.86 -4.02
N GLU A 31 3.41 -3.15 -4.59
CA GLU A 31 4.09 -2.23 -5.50
C GLU A 31 3.29 -1.99 -6.78
N LYS A 32 2.71 -3.05 -7.37
CA LYS A 32 1.80 -2.91 -8.51
C LYS A 32 0.55 -2.11 -8.15
N LEU A 33 0.00 -2.32 -6.95
CA LEU A 33 -1.15 -1.56 -6.43
C LEU A 33 -0.80 -0.08 -6.23
N ARG A 34 0.43 0.23 -5.82
CA ARG A 34 0.93 1.61 -5.62
C ARG A 34 0.98 2.40 -6.92
N LEU A 35 1.46 1.79 -7.99
CA LEU A 35 1.46 2.41 -9.33
C LEU A 35 0.04 2.75 -9.78
N VAL A 36 -0.90 1.83 -9.58
CA VAL A 36 -2.32 2.07 -9.91
C VAL A 36 -2.90 3.18 -9.05
N TYR A 37 -2.65 3.15 -7.74
CA TYR A 37 -3.14 4.15 -6.79
C TYR A 37 -2.62 5.57 -7.08
N ASN A 38 -1.30 5.70 -7.26
CA ASN A 38 -0.66 6.97 -7.56
C ASN A 38 -1.11 7.48 -8.93
N GLY A 39 -1.24 6.61 -9.93
CA GLY A 39 -1.81 6.97 -11.23
C GLY A 39 -3.25 7.47 -11.13
N LEU A 40 -4.08 6.82 -10.30
CA LEU A 40 -5.48 7.20 -10.09
C LEU A 40 -5.62 8.53 -9.34
N LEU A 41 -4.74 8.81 -8.37
CA LEU A 41 -4.74 10.07 -7.61
C LEU A 41 -4.08 11.23 -8.37
N LEU A 42 -3.19 10.94 -9.32
CA LEU A 42 -2.50 11.96 -10.10
C LEU A 42 -3.49 12.83 -10.87
N ILE A 43 -4.47 12.22 -11.54
CA ILE A 43 -5.46 12.92 -12.36
C ILE A 43 -6.29 13.91 -11.53
N PRO A 44 -7.00 13.50 -10.47
CA PRO A 44 -7.76 14.44 -9.64
C PRO A 44 -6.86 15.42 -8.88
N GLY A 45 -5.63 15.03 -8.51
CA GLY A 45 -4.64 15.94 -7.92
C GLY A 45 -4.25 17.08 -8.86
N ILE A 46 -4.02 16.79 -10.14
CA ILE A 46 -3.75 17.81 -11.17
C ILE A 46 -4.98 18.72 -11.35
N VAL A 47 -6.19 18.17 -11.36
CA VAL A 47 -7.43 18.96 -11.47
C VAL A 47 -7.54 19.95 -10.30
N VAL A 48 -7.35 19.48 -9.06
CA VAL A 48 -7.36 20.36 -7.87
C VAL A 48 -6.26 21.42 -7.94
N PHE A 49 -5.04 21.04 -8.37
CA PHE A 49 -3.95 21.98 -8.56
C PHE A 49 -4.29 23.09 -9.57
N VAL A 50 -4.90 22.74 -10.71
CA VAL A 50 -5.34 23.71 -11.73
C VAL A 50 -6.48 24.61 -11.23
N LEU A 51 -7.38 24.09 -10.40
CA LEU A 51 -8.44 24.90 -9.79
C LEU A 51 -7.87 25.89 -8.76
N PHE A 52 -6.92 25.45 -7.94
CA PHE A 52 -6.25 26.30 -6.95
C PHE A 52 -5.25 27.28 -7.56
N SER A 53 -4.67 27.00 -8.73
CA SER A 53 -3.81 27.99 -9.41
C SER A 53 -4.60 29.20 -9.92
N ARG A 54 -5.93 29.10 -9.99
CA ARG A 54 -6.81 30.24 -10.27
C ARG A 54 -7.17 31.07 -9.04
N THR A 55 -7.03 30.51 -7.83
CA THR A 55 -7.09 31.28 -6.59
C THR A 55 -5.77 32.01 -6.36
N SER A 56 -5.81 33.20 -5.78
CA SER A 56 -4.66 34.07 -5.45
C SER A 56 -3.73 33.49 -4.38
N LEU A 57 -3.68 32.18 -4.21
CA LEU A 57 -2.82 31.53 -3.23
C LEU A 57 -1.36 31.54 -3.69
N PRO A 58 -0.42 31.75 -2.76
CA PRO A 58 0.99 31.74 -3.10
C PRO A 58 1.42 30.36 -3.60
N ILE A 59 2.10 30.32 -4.75
CA ILE A 59 2.47 29.06 -5.43
C ILE A 59 3.32 28.13 -4.55
N HIS A 60 4.13 28.71 -3.66
CA HIS A 60 4.96 27.95 -2.73
C HIS A 60 4.13 27.16 -1.72
N VAL A 61 3.01 27.72 -1.22
CA VAL A 61 2.11 27.02 -0.30
C VAL A 61 1.45 25.83 -1.01
N LEU A 62 0.98 26.04 -2.24
CA LEU A 62 0.34 25.00 -3.03
C LEU A 62 1.30 23.85 -3.36
N THR A 63 2.56 24.19 -3.63
CA THR A 63 3.62 23.21 -3.92
C THR A 63 4.00 22.43 -2.65
N MET A 64 4.15 23.11 -1.50
CA MET A 64 4.44 22.47 -0.21
C MET A 64 3.33 21.47 0.19
N LEU A 65 2.06 21.88 0.08
CA LEU A 65 0.92 21.02 0.38
C LEU A 65 0.83 19.81 -0.56
N SER A 66 1.10 20.01 -1.85
CA SER A 66 1.10 18.92 -2.85
C SER A 66 2.20 17.90 -2.56
N ILE A 67 3.41 18.36 -2.19
CA ILE A 67 4.52 17.49 -1.80
C ILE A 67 4.18 16.73 -0.52
N LEU A 68 3.66 17.42 0.51
CA LEU A 68 3.31 16.80 1.79
C LEU A 68 2.21 15.74 1.62
N PHE A 69 1.21 16.03 0.80
CA PHE A 69 0.15 15.07 0.44
C PHE A 69 0.72 13.87 -0.32
N GLY A 70 1.62 14.10 -1.29
CA GLY A 70 2.30 13.04 -2.03
C GLY A 70 3.16 12.14 -1.13
N ILE A 71 3.91 12.72 -0.19
CA ILE A 71 4.73 11.99 0.79
C ILE A 71 3.82 11.19 1.74
N GLY A 72 2.79 11.83 2.29
CA GLY A 72 1.83 11.20 3.20
C GLY A 72 1.09 10.03 2.56
N ALA A 73 0.60 10.20 1.33
CA ALA A 73 -0.06 9.14 0.58
C ALA A 73 0.88 7.95 0.34
N ASN A 74 2.15 8.20 0.00
CA ASN A 74 3.13 7.13 -0.20
C ASN A 74 3.51 6.42 1.11
N LEU A 75 3.60 7.13 2.23
CA LEU A 75 3.86 6.54 3.56
C LEU A 75 2.68 5.68 4.04
N ALA A 76 1.45 6.20 3.95
CA ALA A 76 0.24 5.47 4.31
C ALA A 76 0.07 4.19 3.47
N PHE A 77 0.53 4.21 2.23
CA PHE A 77 0.51 3.03 1.36
C PHE A 77 1.65 2.05 1.63
N PHE A 78 2.84 2.53 2.05
CA PHE A 78 3.95 1.68 2.50
C PHE A 78 3.62 0.93 3.80
N LEU A 79 2.78 1.53 4.64
CA LEU A 79 2.20 0.89 5.82
C LEU A 79 1.25 -0.27 5.47
N GLY A 80 0.68 -0.32 4.26
CA GLY A 80 -0.21 -1.40 3.80
C GLY A 80 0.44 -2.80 3.82
N PRO A 81 1.53 -3.05 3.06
CA PRO A 81 2.24 -4.33 3.10
C PRO A 81 2.83 -4.61 4.48
N LEU A 82 3.28 -3.58 5.20
CA LEU A 82 3.83 -3.72 6.54
C LEU A 82 2.75 -4.17 7.54
N ALA A 83 1.55 -3.60 7.47
CA ALA A 83 0.39 -4.01 8.26
C ALA A 83 -0.09 -5.42 7.88
N GLU A 84 -0.10 -5.78 6.59
CA GLU A 84 -0.44 -7.15 6.16
C GLU A 84 0.58 -8.18 6.68
N LEU A 85 1.88 -7.84 6.67
CA LEU A 85 2.93 -8.66 7.25
C LEU A 85 2.76 -8.82 8.78
N TYR A 86 2.53 -7.73 9.51
CA TYR A 86 2.30 -7.79 10.95
C TYR A 86 1.05 -8.60 11.30
N LEU A 87 -0.05 -8.43 10.57
CA LEU A 87 -1.27 -9.21 10.76
C LEU A 87 -1.03 -10.70 10.50
N SER A 88 -0.32 -11.04 9.41
CA SER A 88 0.01 -12.44 9.11
C SER A 88 0.90 -13.08 10.16
N ALA A 89 1.83 -12.30 10.74
CA ALA A 89 2.70 -12.75 11.83
C ALA A 89 1.92 -12.93 13.15
N PHE A 90 0.99 -12.02 13.48
CA PHE A 90 0.24 -12.07 14.74
C PHE A 90 -0.85 -13.15 14.76
N PHE A 91 -1.46 -13.44 13.60
CA PHE A 91 -2.52 -14.44 13.48
C PHE A 91 -2.05 -15.82 13.01
N PHE A 92 -0.73 -16.04 12.90
CA PHE A 92 -0.13 -17.28 12.38
C PHE A 92 -0.77 -17.74 11.06
N GLN A 93 -1.14 -16.80 10.19
CA GLN A 93 -1.74 -17.12 8.90
C GLN A 93 -0.65 -17.34 7.86
N GLU A 94 -0.53 -18.58 7.37
CA GLU A 94 0.46 -18.96 6.35
C GLU A 94 0.20 -18.35 4.96
N THR A 95 -0.99 -17.80 4.74
CA THR A 95 -1.39 -17.26 3.43
C THR A 95 -1.76 -15.78 3.51
N PRO A 96 -1.28 -14.93 2.58
CA PRO A 96 -1.67 -13.53 2.51
C PRO A 96 -3.18 -13.39 2.25
N SER A 97 -3.89 -12.77 3.19
CA SER A 97 -5.34 -12.59 3.11
C SER A 97 -5.70 -11.52 2.08
N ARG A 98 -6.17 -11.97 0.91
CA ARG A 98 -6.68 -11.10 -0.17
C ARG A 98 -7.78 -10.13 0.30
N SER A 99 -8.49 -10.45 1.38
CA SER A 99 -9.52 -9.60 1.95
C SER A 99 -8.93 -8.47 2.80
N ALA A 100 -7.91 -8.76 3.62
CA ALA A 100 -7.21 -7.73 4.40
C ALA A 100 -6.56 -6.68 3.49
N ARG A 101 -5.90 -7.13 2.41
CA ARG A 101 -5.33 -6.23 1.41
C ARG A 101 -6.36 -5.33 0.74
N ARG A 102 -7.52 -5.89 0.36
CA ARG A 102 -8.61 -5.11 -0.26
C ARG A 102 -9.17 -4.08 0.70
N LEU A 103 -9.33 -4.41 1.98
CA LEU A 103 -9.89 -3.53 2.99
C LEU A 103 -8.95 -2.36 3.33
N LEU A 104 -7.65 -2.64 3.50
CA LEU A 104 -6.62 -1.61 3.70
C LEU A 104 -6.52 -0.68 2.49
N PHE A 105 -6.53 -1.25 1.28
CA PHE A 105 -6.50 -0.47 0.04
C PHE A 105 -7.74 0.40 -0.13
N SER A 106 -8.94 -0.15 0.08
CA SER A 106 -10.19 0.59 -0.07
C SER A 106 -10.31 1.70 0.98
N ALA A 107 -9.87 1.46 2.21
CA ALA A 107 -9.84 2.48 3.25
C ALA A 107 -8.93 3.66 2.86
N GLY A 108 -7.69 3.38 2.42
CA GLY A 108 -6.76 4.41 1.97
C GLY A 108 -7.27 5.20 0.75
N LEU A 109 -7.92 4.51 -0.19
CA LEU A 109 -8.54 5.12 -1.37
C LEU A 109 -9.70 6.05 -1.02
N ILE A 110 -10.62 5.60 -0.15
CA ILE A 110 -11.76 6.41 0.28
C ILE A 110 -11.30 7.67 1.00
N VAL A 111 -10.35 7.54 1.93
CA VAL A 111 -9.81 8.69 2.66
C VAL A 111 -9.17 9.69 1.71
N SER A 112 -8.35 9.23 0.78
CA SER A 112 -7.64 10.13 -0.15
C SER A 112 -8.57 10.78 -1.16
N LEU A 113 -9.56 10.05 -1.68
CA LEU A 113 -10.61 10.64 -2.52
C LEU A 113 -11.43 11.66 -1.73
N GLY A 114 -11.75 11.38 -0.46
CA GLY A 114 -12.46 12.33 0.41
C GLY A 114 -11.69 13.63 0.63
N ILE A 115 -10.39 13.55 0.88
CA ILE A 115 -9.53 14.74 1.03
C ILE A 115 -9.47 15.56 -0.27
N ILE A 116 -9.33 14.89 -1.42
CA ILE A 116 -9.33 15.57 -2.72
C ILE A 116 -10.68 16.23 -2.99
N LEU A 117 -11.79 15.54 -2.72
CA LEU A 117 -13.14 16.09 -2.90
C LEU A 117 -13.34 17.33 -2.03
N LEU A 118 -12.96 17.25 -0.75
CA LEU A 118 -13.04 18.39 0.17
C LEU A 118 -12.20 19.57 -0.33
N ALA A 119 -10.97 19.32 -0.77
CA ALA A 119 -10.09 20.33 -1.33
C ALA A 119 -10.70 20.98 -2.59
N ALA A 120 -11.31 20.19 -3.48
CA ALA A 120 -11.99 20.69 -4.67
C ALA A 120 -13.19 21.57 -4.32
N LEU A 121 -14.01 21.18 -3.34
CA LEU A 121 -15.15 21.97 -2.87
C LEU A 121 -14.72 23.31 -2.26
N VAL A 122 -13.64 23.32 -1.46
CA VAL A 122 -13.05 24.55 -0.93
C VAL A 122 -12.54 25.44 -2.06
N ALA A 123 -11.85 24.88 -3.05
CA ALA A 123 -11.35 25.64 -4.20
C ALA A 123 -12.49 26.30 -5.00
N ILE A 124 -13.61 25.59 -5.21
CA ILE A 124 -14.77 26.12 -5.91
C ILE A 124 -15.44 27.22 -5.07
N GLY A 125 -15.63 27.00 -3.77
CA GLY A 125 -16.26 27.97 -2.88
C GLY A 125 -15.47 29.26 -2.69
N VAL A 126 -14.14 29.22 -2.82
CA VAL A 126 -13.28 30.42 -2.77
C VAL A 126 -13.29 31.21 -4.09
N ASN A 127 -13.70 30.60 -5.21
CA ASN A 127 -13.75 31.23 -6.54
C ASN A 127 -15.13 31.82 -6.91
N LEU A 128 -16.15 31.66 -6.07
CA LEU A 128 -17.49 32.26 -6.21
C LEU A 128 -17.59 33.58 -5.43
#